data_AF-W2N5J0-F1
#
_entry.id   AF-W2N5J0-F1
#
_cell.length_a   1.000
_cell.length_b   1.000
_cell.length_c   1.000
_cell.angle_alpha   90.00
_cell.angle_beta   90.00
_cell.angle_gamma   90.00
#
_symmetry.space_group_name_H-M   'P 1'
#
loop_
_entity.id
_entity.type
_entity.pdbx_description
1 polymer ?
#
loop_
_entity_poly.entity_id
_entity_poly.type
_entity_poly.pdbx_seq_one_letter_code
_entity_poly.pdbx_strand_id
1 'polypeptide(L)'
;MEVLRVSSPSSNSVGNVWERLLQTFSVPAPVANRFLPKIKTGPLLLEVGQPPEWKPFEVVLAGANAADLGLYYYPHKDAATPMGCIRLQNAHIDSLEEVLMVVTKDKTWFLCADHVRDASDWSDAICNAIERISSDGVQEQRRRLDSGVSTVTLYELQSRDAKARVNEFLEVFVRSTREDLCLQAAKGALSWSCMRSLTWKVWLDYIPSDFPFSQWTSIAREKRQGYEKERGKYKLFQNLLVGKQRPEEFLSQCETSTDNLLHNIYKDVRRTRGEMPFFRDPIVQCLMIRVLYVYSATHSEISYNQGMGELLATLVYLLHIEQWSFEDDDIEEVVAGEYEGEADGRLSGSYFFPASKPHDISREEDSSFVYVESFINIQNDDSFLDRDMFLRLAPFAGGSGKYYECCRDAAGEIVRELTASEFIEHDAYLLLEEMMLRMAGTYCPHVPIRRNSKPQADKPLSSADQLPASPLDDQMNRIHHHILSRCDPPTARHLVNLGVEPQIFLLRWVRVLMAREFETPQVWQIWDAIFSLTPSDFSFINLLCVAVVREFREEILAAEDSTNVLLSLRDVSNRIEPARLVDNARELYDALLIAAAVEASMGSA
;
A
#
# COMPACT_ATOMS: atom_id res chain seq x y z
N MET A 1 -6.40 -58.81 -60.90
CA MET A 1 -7.39 -57.88 -61.48
C MET A 1 -8.37 -57.56 -60.38
N GLU A 2 -8.60 -56.27 -60.16
CA GLU A 2 -9.93 -55.69 -59.96
C GLU A 2 -10.98 -56.36 -59.05
N VAL A 3 -11.65 -55.47 -58.30
CA VAL A 3 -12.98 -55.59 -57.67
C VAL A 3 -13.03 -56.15 -56.25
N LEU A 4 -12.99 -55.23 -55.28
CA LEU A 4 -13.75 -55.37 -54.04
C LEU A 4 -14.79 -54.23 -53.95
N ARG A 5 -16.04 -54.62 -54.21
CA ARG A 5 -17.31 -53.98 -53.84
C ARG A 5 -18.27 -55.17 -53.63
N VAL A 6 -19.16 -55.27 -52.64
CA VAL A 6 -19.73 -54.37 -51.63
C VAL A 6 -20.47 -55.30 -50.65
N SER A 7 -20.54 -54.94 -49.38
CA SER A 7 -21.77 -55.14 -48.59
C SER A 7 -21.91 -54.00 -47.59
N SER A 8 -23.05 -53.32 -47.69
CA SER A 8 -23.47 -52.07 -47.06
C SER A 8 -23.67 -52.14 -45.55
N PRO A 9 -23.64 -50.98 -44.84
CA PRO A 9 -23.70 -50.91 -43.38
C PRO A 9 -25.15 -50.87 -42.86
N SER A 10 -25.39 -51.49 -41.72
CA SER A 10 -26.61 -51.29 -40.93
C SER A 10 -26.35 -50.28 -39.79
N SER A 11 -27.04 -49.14 -39.90
CA SER A 11 -27.57 -48.26 -38.84
C SER A 11 -26.67 -47.87 -37.65
N ASN A 12 -26.06 -46.68 -37.80
CA ASN A 12 -25.91 -45.58 -36.83
C ASN A 12 -26.36 -45.81 -35.36
N SER A 13 -25.38 -45.88 -34.45
CA SER A 13 -25.42 -45.09 -33.21
C SER A 13 -24.45 -43.91 -33.39
N VAL A 14 -25.00 -42.75 -33.69
CA VAL A 14 -24.23 -41.50 -33.78
C VAL A 14 -23.78 -41.15 -32.36
N GLY A 15 -22.52 -41.48 -32.02
CA GLY A 15 -21.85 -40.89 -30.86
C GLY A 15 -21.96 -39.38 -30.95
N ASN A 16 -22.35 -38.76 -29.84
CA ASN A 16 -22.69 -37.34 -29.78
C ASN A 16 -21.48 -36.52 -30.27
N VAL A 17 -21.72 -35.43 -31.02
CA VAL A 17 -20.65 -34.57 -31.58
C VAL A 17 -19.65 -34.12 -30.50
N TRP A 18 -20.12 -34.03 -29.26
CA TRP A 18 -19.35 -33.76 -28.05
C TRP A 18 -18.28 -34.82 -27.71
N GLU A 19 -18.55 -36.12 -27.87
CA GLU A 19 -17.56 -37.18 -27.62
C GLU A 19 -16.40 -37.14 -28.61
N ARG A 20 -16.66 -36.72 -29.86
CA ARG A 20 -15.62 -36.59 -30.90
C ARG A 20 -14.78 -35.32 -30.74
N LEU A 21 -15.38 -34.21 -30.32
CA LEU A 21 -14.65 -32.97 -30.06
C LEU A 21 -13.72 -33.11 -28.84
N LEU A 22 -14.17 -33.79 -27.77
CA LEU A 22 -13.36 -34.02 -26.57
C LEU A 22 -12.15 -34.96 -26.81
N GLN A 23 -12.27 -35.92 -27.74
CA GLN A 23 -11.15 -36.77 -28.16
C GLN A 23 -10.06 -36.04 -28.96
N THR A 24 -10.37 -34.87 -29.54
CA THR A 24 -9.39 -34.11 -30.34
C THR A 24 -8.48 -33.25 -29.46
N PHE A 25 -8.83 -33.04 -28.18
CA PHE A 25 -8.08 -32.22 -27.22
C PHE A 25 -7.57 -33.00 -26.00
N SER A 26 -7.77 -34.32 -25.97
CA SER A 26 -7.29 -35.17 -24.89
C SER A 26 -5.78 -35.42 -25.01
N VAL A 27 -4.98 -34.74 -24.19
CA VAL A 27 -3.72 -35.32 -23.69
C VAL A 27 -4.10 -36.65 -23.02
N PRO A 28 -3.41 -37.77 -23.27
CA PRO A 28 -3.78 -39.05 -22.66
C PRO A 28 -3.86 -38.88 -21.15
N ALA A 29 -5.06 -39.09 -20.60
CA ALA A 29 -5.25 -39.09 -19.16
C ALA A 29 -4.32 -40.17 -18.57
N PRO A 30 -3.49 -39.86 -17.57
CA PRO A 30 -2.88 -40.90 -16.78
C PRO A 30 -4.02 -41.74 -16.22
N VAL A 31 -3.85 -43.07 -16.21
CA VAL A 31 -4.70 -43.95 -15.42
C VAL A 31 -4.78 -43.33 -14.03
N ALA A 32 -5.97 -42.88 -13.63
CA ALA A 32 -6.17 -42.36 -12.29
C ALA A 32 -5.71 -43.44 -11.32
N ASN A 33 -4.53 -43.28 -10.72
CA ASN A 33 -4.20 -44.03 -9.53
C ASN A 33 -5.32 -43.65 -8.56
N ARG A 34 -6.16 -44.63 -8.19
CA ARG A 34 -7.27 -44.51 -7.22
C ARG A 34 -6.83 -44.03 -5.82
N PHE A 35 -5.59 -43.55 -5.70
CA PHE A 35 -4.86 -43.27 -4.47
C PHE A 35 -4.26 -41.86 -4.43
N LEU A 36 -4.53 -40.96 -5.39
CA LEU A 36 -4.10 -39.57 -5.26
C LEU A 36 -4.85 -38.91 -4.08
N PRO A 37 -4.14 -38.23 -3.15
CA PRO A 37 -4.77 -37.57 -2.02
C PRO A 37 -5.65 -36.44 -2.53
N LYS A 38 -6.93 -36.48 -2.15
CA LYS A 38 -7.91 -35.45 -2.48
C LYS A 38 -7.79 -34.31 -1.47
N ILE A 39 -7.64 -33.10 -1.97
CA ILE A 39 -7.47 -31.88 -1.17
C ILE A 39 -8.80 -31.16 -1.03
N LYS A 40 -9.53 -30.99 -2.13
CA LYS A 40 -10.86 -30.35 -2.17
C LYS A 40 -11.74 -30.97 -3.24
N THR A 41 -13.05 -30.97 -3.04
CA THR A 41 -14.03 -31.47 -4.01
C THR A 41 -15.30 -30.63 -3.94
N GLY A 42 -15.88 -30.31 -5.09
CA GLY A 42 -17.13 -29.57 -5.17
C GLY A 42 -17.52 -29.22 -6.61
N PRO A 43 -18.73 -28.69 -6.81
CA PRO A 43 -19.23 -28.32 -8.13
C PRO A 43 -18.56 -27.02 -8.62
N LEU A 44 -18.20 -26.97 -9.90
CA LEU A 44 -17.79 -25.76 -10.61
C LEU A 44 -18.33 -25.79 -12.03
N LEU A 45 -18.63 -24.61 -12.59
CA LEU A 45 -18.87 -24.43 -14.01
C LEU A 45 -17.52 -24.28 -14.72
N LEU A 46 -17.33 -24.97 -15.85
CA LEU A 46 -16.13 -24.87 -16.68
C LEU A 46 -16.51 -24.34 -18.06
N GLU A 47 -15.75 -23.37 -18.56
CA GLU A 47 -15.91 -22.85 -19.93
C GLU A 47 -15.34 -23.85 -20.95
N VAL A 48 -16.18 -24.35 -21.85
CA VAL A 48 -15.82 -25.37 -22.85
C VAL A 48 -16.37 -25.05 -24.24
N GLY A 49 -15.65 -25.45 -25.28
CA GLY A 49 -16.08 -25.34 -26.69
C GLY A 49 -15.63 -24.06 -27.42
N GLN A 50 -15.96 -24.00 -28.71
CA GLN A 50 -15.91 -22.79 -29.53
C GLN A 50 -17.22 -22.73 -30.37
N PRO A 51 -18.14 -21.80 -30.10
CA PRO A 51 -18.07 -20.70 -29.11
C PRO A 51 -18.05 -21.21 -27.65
N PRO A 52 -17.57 -20.38 -26.70
CA PRO A 52 -17.47 -20.76 -25.29
C PRO A 52 -18.85 -20.96 -24.65
N GLU A 53 -19.04 -22.10 -23.99
CA GLU A 53 -20.23 -22.45 -23.21
C GLU A 53 -19.83 -22.90 -21.79
N TRP A 54 -20.56 -22.44 -20.77
CA TRP A 54 -20.38 -22.89 -19.39
C TRP A 54 -21.09 -24.22 -19.14
N LYS A 55 -20.38 -25.21 -18.62
CA LYS A 55 -20.96 -26.52 -18.26
C LYS A 55 -20.60 -26.94 -16.84
N PRO A 56 -21.55 -27.54 -16.09
CA PRO A 56 -21.29 -27.99 -14.73
C PRO A 56 -20.46 -29.26 -14.70
N PHE A 57 -19.49 -29.30 -13.78
CA PHE A 57 -18.68 -30.47 -13.49
C PHE A 57 -18.51 -30.64 -11.98
N GLU A 58 -18.32 -31.89 -11.55
CA GLU A 58 -17.76 -32.16 -10.23
C GLU A 58 -16.24 -32.04 -10.34
N VAL A 59 -15.63 -31.09 -9.64
CA VAL A 59 -14.19 -30.84 -9.68
C VAL A 59 -13.52 -31.36 -8.41
N VAL A 60 -12.39 -32.02 -8.58
CA VAL A 60 -11.56 -32.57 -7.50
C VAL A 60 -10.15 -32.02 -7.64
N LEU A 61 -9.70 -31.25 -6.64
CA LEU A 61 -8.30 -30.89 -6.48
C LEU A 61 -7.56 -32.07 -5.83
N ALA A 62 -6.59 -32.65 -6.53
CA ALA A 62 -5.84 -33.80 -6.04
C ALA A 62 -4.40 -33.81 -6.56
N GLY A 63 -3.49 -34.41 -5.78
CA GLY A 63 -2.09 -34.61 -6.17
C GLY A 63 -1.19 -34.81 -4.97
N ALA A 64 -0.14 -35.63 -5.14
CA ALA A 64 0.85 -35.91 -4.09
C ALA A 64 2.19 -35.17 -4.30
N ASN A 65 2.46 -34.71 -5.52
CA ASN A 65 3.70 -34.03 -5.91
C ASN A 65 3.43 -33.10 -7.12
N ALA A 66 4.44 -32.32 -7.54
CA ALA A 66 4.26 -31.25 -8.53
C ALA A 66 3.87 -31.77 -9.91
N ALA A 67 4.25 -33.01 -10.24
CA ALA A 67 3.90 -33.62 -11.51
C ALA A 67 2.42 -34.01 -11.57
N ASP A 68 1.83 -34.42 -10.43
CA ASP A 68 0.49 -35.01 -10.37
C ASP A 68 -0.61 -34.10 -9.78
N LEU A 69 -0.23 -32.89 -9.34
CA LEU A 69 -1.19 -31.89 -8.86
C LEU A 69 -2.04 -31.31 -10.01
N GLY A 70 -3.36 -31.41 -9.86
CA GLY A 70 -4.30 -30.89 -10.84
C GLY A 70 -5.75 -30.81 -10.36
N LEU A 71 -6.56 -30.09 -11.14
CA LEU A 71 -8.02 -30.07 -11.03
C LEU A 71 -8.62 -31.10 -11.98
N TYR A 72 -9.13 -32.19 -11.42
CA TYR A 72 -9.77 -33.27 -12.15
C TYR A 72 -11.27 -33.03 -12.21
N TYR A 73 -11.84 -32.86 -13.41
CA TYR A 73 -13.26 -32.57 -13.58
C TYR A 73 -14.02 -33.79 -14.12
N TYR A 74 -15.17 -34.08 -13.52
CA TYR A 74 -16.01 -35.24 -13.77
C TYR A 74 -17.41 -34.78 -14.24
N PRO A 75 -18.05 -35.52 -15.15
CA PRO A 75 -19.37 -35.15 -15.67
C PRO A 75 -20.47 -35.19 -14.61
N HIS A 76 -20.29 -35.97 -13.55
CA HIS A 76 -21.16 -36.06 -12.38
C HIS A 76 -20.38 -36.71 -11.23
N LYS A 77 -20.89 -36.53 -10.01
CA LYS A 77 -20.25 -36.93 -8.74
C LYS A 77 -19.89 -38.43 -8.64
N ASP A 78 -20.67 -39.30 -9.28
CA ASP A 78 -20.47 -40.76 -9.23
C ASP A 78 -19.65 -41.33 -10.40
N ALA A 79 -19.11 -40.47 -11.27
CA ALA A 79 -18.36 -40.92 -12.44
C ALA A 79 -17.02 -41.57 -12.02
N ALA A 80 -16.75 -42.77 -12.53
CA ALA A 80 -15.57 -43.55 -12.16
C ALA A 80 -14.24 -43.00 -12.73
N THR A 81 -14.29 -42.14 -13.74
CA THR A 81 -13.12 -41.59 -14.44
C THR A 81 -13.30 -40.10 -14.73
N PRO A 82 -12.25 -39.27 -14.54
CA PRO A 82 -12.32 -37.85 -14.88
C PRO A 82 -12.41 -37.67 -16.39
N MET A 83 -13.15 -36.63 -16.81
CA MET A 83 -13.20 -36.22 -18.22
C MET A 83 -11.93 -35.51 -18.67
N GLY A 84 -11.22 -34.87 -17.74
CA GLY A 84 -9.94 -34.26 -17.99
C GLY A 84 -9.31 -33.75 -16.70
N CYS A 85 -8.12 -33.17 -16.83
CA CYS A 85 -7.35 -32.61 -15.74
C CYS A 85 -6.68 -31.32 -16.17
N ILE A 86 -6.86 -30.25 -15.39
CA ILE A 86 -6.10 -29.01 -15.51
C ILE A 86 -4.86 -29.18 -14.62
N ARG A 87 -3.69 -29.30 -15.24
CA ARG A 87 -2.42 -29.45 -14.51
C ARG A 87 -2.03 -28.14 -13.86
N LEU A 88 -1.71 -28.18 -12.57
CA LEU A 88 -1.41 -26.97 -11.79
C LEU A 88 0.09 -26.69 -11.65
N GLN A 89 0.94 -27.50 -12.28
CA GLN A 89 2.38 -27.28 -12.26
C GLN A 89 2.74 -25.91 -12.89
N ASN A 90 3.25 -25.00 -12.07
CA ASN A 90 3.56 -23.61 -12.45
C ASN A 90 2.33 -22.84 -12.97
N ALA A 91 1.13 -23.20 -12.53
CA ALA A 91 -0.09 -22.46 -12.88
C ALA A 91 -0.20 -21.19 -12.03
N HIS A 92 -0.71 -20.12 -12.62
CA HIS A 92 -1.09 -18.90 -11.92
C HIS A 92 -2.60 -18.88 -11.76
N ILE A 93 -3.08 -18.52 -10.56
CA ILE A 93 -4.51 -18.40 -10.27
C ILE A 93 -4.81 -16.92 -10.05
N ASP A 94 -5.86 -16.47 -10.69
CA ASP A 94 -6.45 -15.16 -10.47
C ASP A 94 -7.96 -15.34 -10.28
N SER A 95 -8.61 -14.42 -9.58
CA SER A 95 -10.04 -14.52 -9.29
C SER A 95 -10.72 -13.17 -9.51
N LEU A 96 -11.81 -13.18 -10.27
CA LEU A 96 -12.67 -12.02 -10.51
C LEU A 96 -14.10 -12.40 -10.13
N GLU A 97 -14.58 -11.90 -8.99
CA GLU A 97 -15.88 -12.25 -8.41
C GLU A 97 -16.06 -13.77 -8.25
N GLU A 98 -17.03 -14.39 -8.92
CA GLU A 98 -17.26 -15.85 -8.89
C GLU A 98 -16.33 -16.64 -9.83
N VAL A 99 -15.55 -15.96 -10.69
CA VAL A 99 -14.76 -16.58 -11.75
C VAL A 99 -13.30 -16.75 -11.34
N LEU A 100 -12.83 -17.99 -11.38
CA LEU A 100 -11.45 -18.41 -11.23
C LEU A 100 -10.79 -18.50 -12.60
N MET A 101 -9.71 -17.76 -12.80
CA MET A 101 -8.84 -17.87 -13.96
C MET A 101 -7.61 -18.67 -13.59
N VAL A 102 -7.47 -19.87 -14.16
CA VAL A 102 -6.31 -20.74 -13.98
C VAL A 102 -5.46 -20.69 -15.25
N VAL A 103 -4.35 -19.96 -15.19
CA VAL A 103 -3.41 -19.78 -16.29
C VAL A 103 -2.35 -20.88 -16.22
N THR A 104 -2.42 -21.83 -17.14
CA THR A 104 -1.40 -22.87 -17.33
C THR A 104 -0.48 -22.50 -18.50
N LYS A 105 0.65 -23.21 -18.68
CA LYS A 105 1.63 -22.90 -19.75
C LYS A 105 1.03 -22.94 -21.15
N ASP A 106 0.04 -23.78 -21.36
CA ASP A 106 -0.57 -24.10 -22.64
C ASP A 106 -1.93 -23.41 -22.86
N LYS A 107 -2.63 -23.05 -21.79
CA LYS A 107 -3.98 -22.49 -21.89
C LYS A 107 -4.42 -21.75 -20.61
N THR A 108 -5.29 -20.74 -20.79
CA THR A 108 -6.08 -20.16 -19.69
C THR A 108 -7.42 -20.89 -19.55
N TRP A 109 -7.73 -21.31 -18.34
CA TRP A 109 -8.97 -21.99 -17.99
C TRP A 109 -9.82 -21.09 -17.12
N PHE A 110 -11.11 -21.00 -17.44
CA PHE A 110 -12.08 -20.26 -16.64
C PHE A 110 -13.00 -21.25 -15.92
N LEU A 111 -13.03 -21.16 -14.60
CA LEU A 111 -13.97 -21.88 -13.73
C LEU A 111 -14.85 -20.86 -13.03
N CYS A 112 -16.12 -21.18 -12.78
CA CYS A 112 -17.03 -20.30 -12.07
C CYS A 112 -17.70 -21.06 -10.93
N ALA A 113 -17.66 -20.48 -9.74
CA ALA A 113 -18.33 -21.00 -8.55
C ALA A 113 -19.74 -20.40 -8.41
N ASP A 114 -20.57 -20.97 -7.54
CA ASP A 114 -21.93 -20.46 -7.32
C ASP A 114 -21.94 -19.11 -6.58
N HIS A 115 -20.91 -18.85 -5.76
CA HIS A 115 -20.75 -17.63 -4.97
C HIS A 115 -19.29 -17.16 -4.93
N VAL A 116 -19.08 -15.84 -4.75
CA VAL A 116 -17.75 -15.23 -4.64
C VAL A 116 -16.92 -15.84 -3.51
N ARG A 117 -17.58 -16.18 -2.39
CA ARG A 117 -16.90 -16.89 -1.28
C ARG A 117 -16.40 -18.27 -1.68
N ASP A 118 -17.19 -19.02 -2.45
CA ASP A 118 -16.78 -20.35 -2.91
C ASP A 118 -15.63 -20.24 -3.91
N ALA A 119 -15.65 -19.23 -4.78
CA ALA A 119 -14.53 -18.93 -5.68
C ALA A 119 -13.25 -18.63 -4.89
N SER A 120 -13.32 -17.75 -3.89
CA SER A 120 -12.19 -17.45 -3.00
C SER A 120 -11.67 -18.72 -2.30
N ASP A 121 -12.57 -19.50 -1.69
CA ASP A 121 -12.23 -20.76 -1.01
C ASP A 121 -11.61 -21.81 -1.96
N TRP A 122 -11.93 -21.77 -3.25
CA TRP A 122 -11.33 -22.62 -4.28
C TRP A 122 -9.94 -22.10 -4.70
N SER A 123 -9.81 -20.79 -4.90
CA SER A 123 -8.54 -20.12 -5.19
C SER A 123 -7.51 -20.45 -4.11
N ASP A 124 -7.89 -20.24 -2.85
CA ASP A 124 -7.05 -20.52 -1.69
C ASP A 124 -6.63 -21.98 -1.64
N ALA A 125 -7.56 -22.92 -1.84
CA ALA A 125 -7.25 -24.35 -1.82
C ALA A 125 -6.25 -24.73 -2.92
N ILE A 126 -6.37 -24.13 -4.11
CA ILE A 126 -5.47 -24.39 -5.24
C ILE A 126 -4.09 -23.79 -4.97
N CYS A 127 -4.00 -22.53 -4.56
CA CYS A 127 -2.75 -21.85 -4.23
C CYS A 127 -1.99 -22.60 -3.13
N ASN A 128 -2.67 -22.91 -2.02
CA ASN A 128 -2.09 -23.69 -0.92
C ASN A 128 -1.57 -25.06 -1.36
N ALA A 129 -2.26 -25.72 -2.30
CA ALA A 129 -1.84 -27.02 -2.82
C ALA A 129 -0.58 -26.91 -3.70
N ILE A 130 -0.46 -25.86 -4.52
CA ILE A 130 0.73 -25.58 -5.34
C ILE A 130 1.94 -25.26 -4.44
N GLU A 131 1.72 -24.45 -3.40
CA GLU A 131 2.77 -24.05 -2.46
C GLU A 131 3.30 -25.23 -1.66
N ARG A 132 2.42 -26.03 -1.05
CA ARG A 132 2.78 -27.23 -0.26
C ARG A 132 3.63 -28.24 -1.04
N ILE A 133 3.43 -28.30 -2.35
CA ILE A 133 4.08 -29.28 -3.22
C ILE A 133 5.37 -28.72 -3.83
N SER A 134 5.50 -27.40 -3.90
CA SER A 134 6.73 -26.72 -4.30
C SER A 134 7.76 -26.66 -3.16
N SER A 135 7.35 -26.94 -1.92
CA SER A 135 8.13 -26.77 -0.69
C SER A 135 8.81 -28.04 -0.15
N ASP A 136 9.21 -29.00 -0.99
CA ASP A 136 9.97 -30.20 -0.56
C ASP A 136 11.41 -29.90 -0.09
N GLY A 137 11.68 -28.63 0.26
CA GLY A 137 12.84 -28.18 1.01
C GLY A 137 12.42 -27.02 1.93
N VAL A 138 12.41 -27.30 3.24
CA VAL A 138 12.36 -26.38 4.39
C VAL A 138 12.18 -24.89 4.05
N GLN A 139 10.93 -24.41 4.05
CA GLN A 139 10.64 -22.99 4.26
C GLN A 139 9.26 -22.83 4.90
N GLU A 140 9.21 -21.97 5.93
CA GLU A 140 8.07 -21.66 6.79
C GLU A 140 6.79 -21.34 5.99
N GLN A 141 5.63 -21.74 6.52
CA GLN A 141 4.30 -21.56 5.91
C GLN A 141 4.06 -20.10 5.51
N ARG A 142 4.10 -19.84 4.20
CA ARG A 142 3.76 -18.55 3.59
C ARG A 142 2.26 -18.50 3.37
N ARG A 143 1.52 -17.71 4.15
CA ARG A 143 0.10 -17.44 3.90
C ARG A 143 -0.03 -16.14 3.11
N ARG A 144 -0.63 -16.19 1.92
CA ARG A 144 -1.14 -14.98 1.24
C ARG A 144 -2.54 -14.72 1.79
N LEU A 145 -2.73 -13.63 2.52
CA LEU A 145 -4.04 -13.24 3.07
C LEU A 145 -4.61 -12.04 2.31
N ASP A 146 -5.94 -11.99 2.29
CA ASP A 146 -6.80 -11.04 1.58
C ASP A 146 -6.36 -9.57 1.76
N SER A 147 -6.63 -8.74 0.76
CA SER A 147 -6.15 -7.34 0.65
C SER A 147 -6.69 -6.37 1.71
N GLY A 148 -7.62 -6.81 2.55
CA GLY A 148 -8.24 -6.01 3.60
C GLY A 148 -7.40 -5.93 4.88
N VAL A 149 -6.85 -4.76 5.18
CA VAL A 149 -6.20 -4.49 6.48
C VAL A 149 -7.26 -4.45 7.58
N SER A 150 -7.17 -5.38 8.54
CA SER A 150 -8.07 -5.45 9.71
C SER A 150 -7.37 -4.98 10.98
N THR A 151 -8.11 -4.83 12.08
CA THR A 151 -7.51 -4.60 13.41
C THR A 151 -6.56 -5.73 13.84
N VAL A 152 -6.81 -6.96 13.37
CA VAL A 152 -5.92 -8.11 13.58
C VAL A 152 -4.60 -7.91 12.84
N THR A 153 -4.66 -7.43 11.59
CA THR A 153 -3.46 -7.10 10.79
C THR A 153 -2.58 -6.07 11.50
N LEU A 154 -3.17 -5.00 12.04
CA LEU A 154 -2.40 -3.98 12.77
C LEU A 154 -1.76 -4.54 14.04
N TYR A 155 -2.47 -5.41 14.75
CA TYR A 155 -1.94 -6.08 15.94
C TYR A 155 -0.80 -7.04 15.59
N GLU A 156 -0.93 -7.79 14.50
CA GLU A 156 0.14 -8.67 13.98
C GLU A 156 1.39 -7.87 13.60
N LEU A 157 1.24 -6.71 12.96
CA LEU A 157 2.37 -5.83 12.65
C LEU A 157 3.06 -5.33 13.92
N GLN A 158 2.29 -4.96 14.95
CA GLN A 158 2.83 -4.51 16.24
C GLN A 158 3.57 -5.63 17.00
N SER A 159 3.04 -6.86 16.96
CA SER A 159 3.57 -8.00 17.70
C SER A 159 4.70 -8.76 17.00
N ARG A 160 5.11 -8.32 15.80
CA ARG A 160 6.27 -8.89 15.09
C ARG A 160 7.53 -8.79 15.92
N ASP A 161 8.17 -9.94 16.12
CA ASP A 161 9.44 -10.05 16.83
C ASP A 161 10.59 -9.38 16.05
N ALA A 162 11.70 -9.15 16.75
CA ALA A 162 12.89 -8.51 16.22
C ALA A 162 13.45 -9.23 14.98
N LYS A 163 13.43 -10.57 14.98
CA LYS A 163 13.98 -11.39 13.90
C LYS A 163 13.15 -11.26 12.62
N ALA A 164 11.83 -11.28 12.72
CA ALA A 164 10.91 -11.08 11.61
C ALA A 164 11.09 -9.68 10.99
N ARG A 165 11.19 -8.64 11.82
CA ARG A 165 11.46 -7.26 11.39
C ARG A 165 12.79 -7.15 10.63
N VAL A 166 13.85 -7.78 11.14
CA VAL A 166 15.16 -7.80 10.48
C VAL A 166 15.14 -8.56 9.16
N ASN A 167 14.46 -9.70 9.10
CA ASN A 167 14.32 -10.46 7.86
C ASN A 167 13.60 -9.63 6.79
N GLU A 168 12.49 -8.99 7.17
CA GLU A 168 11.73 -8.16 6.26
C GLU A 168 12.50 -6.94 5.78
N PHE A 169 13.28 -6.31 6.65
CA PHE A 169 14.20 -5.24 6.25
C PHE A 169 15.16 -5.70 5.14
N LEU A 170 15.75 -6.90 5.28
CA LEU A 170 16.67 -7.44 4.27
C LEU A 170 15.93 -7.75 2.95
N GLU A 171 14.70 -8.27 3.01
CA GLU A 171 13.88 -8.49 1.81
C GLU A 171 13.58 -7.17 1.10
N VAL A 172 13.10 -6.16 1.83
CA VAL A 172 12.68 -4.86 1.27
C VAL A 172 13.86 -4.03 0.77
N PHE A 173 14.93 -3.91 1.55
CA PHE A 173 16.00 -2.95 1.25
C PHE A 173 17.25 -3.58 0.64
N VAL A 174 17.45 -4.89 0.72
CA VAL A 174 18.65 -5.55 0.14
C VAL A 174 18.29 -6.37 -1.09
N ARG A 175 17.23 -7.19 -1.02
CA ARG A 175 16.86 -8.10 -2.13
C ARG A 175 16.04 -7.45 -3.21
N SER A 176 15.22 -6.47 -2.86
CA SER A 176 14.36 -5.78 -3.82
C SER A 176 15.14 -4.73 -4.62
N THR A 177 14.71 -4.45 -5.85
CA THR A 177 15.09 -3.23 -6.57
C THR A 177 14.10 -2.12 -6.28
N ARG A 178 14.44 -0.88 -6.66
CA ARG A 178 13.53 0.26 -6.47
C ARG A 178 12.28 0.09 -7.33
N GLU A 179 12.46 -0.34 -8.57
CA GLU A 179 11.37 -0.57 -9.54
C GLU A 179 10.40 -1.64 -9.03
N ASP A 180 10.93 -2.75 -8.51
CA ASP A 180 10.10 -3.84 -7.98
C ASP A 180 9.31 -3.40 -6.75
N LEU A 181 9.96 -2.70 -5.81
CA LEU A 181 9.29 -2.21 -4.62
C LEU A 181 8.21 -1.19 -4.97
N CYS A 182 8.46 -0.27 -5.91
CA CYS A 182 7.46 0.68 -6.38
C CYS A 182 6.25 -0.03 -7.01
N LEU A 183 6.48 -1.05 -7.85
CA LEU A 183 5.41 -1.82 -8.47
C LEU A 183 4.55 -2.55 -7.44
N GLN A 184 5.17 -3.15 -6.44
CA GLN A 184 4.48 -3.90 -5.40
C GLN A 184 3.76 -2.98 -4.40
N ALA A 185 4.36 -1.83 -4.08
CA ALA A 185 3.70 -0.79 -3.29
C ALA A 185 2.41 -0.30 -3.96
N ALA A 186 2.43 -0.08 -5.28
CA ALA A 186 1.25 0.27 -6.05
C ALA A 186 0.17 -0.83 -6.03
N LYS A 187 0.54 -2.10 -5.84
CA LYS A 187 -0.39 -3.23 -5.65
C LYS A 187 -0.84 -3.42 -4.20
N GLY A 188 -0.40 -2.58 -3.26
CA GLY A 188 -0.74 -2.68 -1.85
C GLY A 188 0.06 -3.69 -1.04
N ALA A 189 1.20 -4.18 -1.55
CA ALA A 189 2.00 -5.19 -0.86
C ALA A 189 2.52 -4.74 0.52
N LEU A 190 2.68 -3.43 0.73
CA LEU A 190 3.12 -2.86 2.01
C LEU A 190 2.03 -2.88 3.10
N SER A 191 0.78 -3.23 2.78
CA SER A 191 -0.32 -3.37 3.76
C SER A 191 -0.02 -4.36 4.88
N TRP A 192 0.84 -5.34 4.60
CA TRP A 192 1.28 -6.37 5.53
C TRP A 192 2.76 -6.21 5.91
N SER A 193 3.36 -5.07 5.59
CA SER A 193 4.75 -4.80 5.89
C SER A 193 4.87 -4.02 7.21
N CYS A 194 5.90 -4.32 8.00
CA CYS A 194 6.30 -3.47 9.14
C CYS A 194 7.47 -2.53 8.79
N MET A 195 7.80 -2.42 7.50
CA MET A 195 8.88 -1.61 6.94
C MET A 195 8.36 -0.38 6.19
N ARG A 196 7.06 -0.07 6.27
CA ARG A 196 6.45 1.02 5.50
C ARG A 196 7.03 2.37 5.90
N SER A 197 7.15 2.65 7.19
CA SER A 197 7.72 3.89 7.73
C SER A 197 9.16 4.10 7.28
N LEU A 198 9.97 3.04 7.26
CA LEU A 198 11.34 3.09 6.73
C LEU A 198 11.35 3.35 5.22
N THR A 199 10.44 2.72 4.49
CA THR A 199 10.30 2.92 3.05
C THR A 199 9.92 4.36 2.73
N TRP A 200 9.00 4.95 3.50
CA TRP A 200 8.63 6.37 3.38
C TRP A 200 9.78 7.30 3.75
N LYS A 201 10.59 6.95 4.76
CA LYS A 201 11.81 7.72 5.07
C LYS A 201 12.78 7.77 3.89
N VAL A 202 12.88 6.70 3.10
CA VAL A 202 13.72 6.70 1.89
C VAL A 202 13.07 7.48 0.74
N TRP A 203 11.78 7.26 0.46
CA TRP A 203 11.09 7.92 -0.66
C TRP A 203 10.87 9.42 -0.49
N LEU A 204 10.79 9.89 0.75
CA LEU A 204 10.64 11.31 1.08
C LEU A 204 11.98 12.01 1.32
N ASP A 205 13.11 11.36 1.02
CA ASP A 205 14.47 11.90 1.24
C ASP A 205 14.77 12.26 2.72
N TYR A 206 14.02 11.69 3.67
CA TYR A 206 14.42 11.69 5.08
C TYR A 206 15.78 11.00 5.23
N ILE A 207 15.95 9.83 4.61
CA ILE A 207 17.25 9.17 4.37
C ILE A 207 17.47 9.13 2.86
N PRO A 208 18.56 9.71 2.33
CA PRO A 208 18.84 9.68 0.90
C PRO A 208 19.02 8.25 0.37
N SER A 209 18.36 7.94 -0.75
CA SER A 209 18.37 6.59 -1.35
C SER A 209 19.72 6.15 -1.91
N ASP A 210 20.64 7.08 -2.16
CA ASP A 210 22.00 6.83 -2.65
C ASP A 210 23.02 6.58 -1.53
N PHE A 211 22.60 6.74 -0.27
CA PHE A 211 23.51 6.62 0.87
C PHE A 211 23.54 5.18 1.41
N PRO A 212 24.74 4.69 1.79
CA PRO A 212 24.90 3.33 2.28
C PRO A 212 24.33 3.16 3.69
N PHE A 213 23.96 1.92 4.03
CA PHE A 213 23.39 1.56 5.34
C PHE A 213 24.25 2.01 6.53
N SER A 214 25.57 2.08 6.38
CA SER A 214 26.49 2.60 7.40
C SER A 214 26.20 4.03 7.87
N GLN A 215 25.51 4.84 7.05
CA GLN A 215 25.25 6.25 7.35
C GLN A 215 23.83 6.50 7.86
N TRP A 216 22.91 5.55 7.71
CA TRP A 216 21.48 5.74 7.99
C TRP A 216 21.21 6.20 9.42
N THR A 217 21.81 5.52 10.40
CA THR A 217 21.64 5.85 11.82
C THR A 217 22.23 7.22 12.17
N SER A 218 23.38 7.57 11.58
CA SER A 218 24.00 8.89 11.77
C SER A 218 23.13 10.02 11.23
N ILE A 219 22.59 9.84 10.01
CA ILE A 219 21.70 10.83 9.38
C ILE A 219 20.44 11.04 10.22
N ALA A 220 19.81 9.95 10.66
CA ALA A 220 18.62 10.03 11.50
C ALA A 220 18.90 10.78 12.81
N ARG A 221 20.00 10.45 13.51
CA ARG A 221 20.41 11.13 14.74
C ARG A 221 20.66 12.62 14.53
N GLU A 222 21.36 12.99 13.46
CA GLU A 222 21.63 14.39 13.13
C GLU A 222 20.32 15.16 12.87
N LYS A 223 19.43 14.62 12.03
CA LYS A 223 18.13 15.25 11.74
C LYS A 223 17.26 15.38 13.01
N ARG A 224 17.21 14.33 13.84
CA ARG A 224 16.50 14.34 15.14
C ARG A 224 17.04 15.40 16.08
N GLN A 225 18.37 15.56 16.16
CA GLN A 225 18.99 16.65 16.93
C GLN A 225 18.63 18.04 16.37
N GLY A 226 18.51 18.17 15.05
CA GLY A 226 18.01 19.37 14.39
C GLY A 226 16.62 19.77 14.88
N TYR A 227 15.67 18.83 14.85
CA TYR A 227 14.33 19.06 15.39
C TYR A 227 14.35 19.38 16.89
N GLU A 228 15.15 18.67 17.69
CA GLU A 228 15.27 18.92 19.13
C GLU A 228 15.69 20.36 19.43
N LYS A 229 16.67 20.86 18.66
CA LYS A 229 17.15 22.24 18.75
C LYS A 229 16.05 23.25 18.41
N GLU A 230 15.25 22.99 17.38
CA GLU A 230 14.11 23.86 17.02
C GLU A 230 13.02 23.82 18.09
N ARG A 231 12.64 22.63 18.57
CA ARG A 231 11.68 22.43 19.67
C ARG A 231 12.11 23.16 20.94
N GLY A 232 13.40 23.09 21.28
CA GLY A 232 13.99 23.72 22.46
C GLY A 232 13.91 25.26 22.49
N LYS A 233 13.65 25.92 21.35
CA LYS A 233 13.43 27.39 21.30
C LYS A 233 12.13 27.81 21.97
N TYR A 234 11.15 26.92 22.08
CA TYR A 234 9.80 27.23 22.53
C TYR A 234 9.59 26.81 23.99
N LYS A 235 9.75 27.75 24.91
CA LYS A 235 9.53 27.55 26.36
C LYS A 235 8.14 27.02 26.71
N LEU A 236 7.15 27.23 25.82
CA LEU A 236 5.79 26.72 25.92
C LEU A 236 5.75 25.22 26.27
N PHE A 237 6.64 24.43 25.70
CA PHE A 237 6.64 22.97 25.89
C PHE A 237 7.60 22.48 26.97
N GLN A 238 8.41 23.36 27.57
CA GLN A 238 9.49 22.94 28.46
C GLN A 238 8.98 22.18 29.68
N ASN A 239 7.94 22.69 30.35
CA ASN A 239 7.38 22.05 31.54
C ASN A 239 6.71 20.70 31.22
N LEU A 240 6.11 20.60 30.03
CA LEU A 240 5.55 19.36 29.51
C LEU A 240 6.68 18.35 29.29
N LEU A 241 7.70 18.66 28.50
CA LEU A 241 8.81 17.75 28.17
C LEU A 241 9.58 17.23 29.40
N VAL A 242 9.70 18.02 30.47
CA VAL A 242 10.37 17.60 31.72
C VAL A 242 9.43 16.94 32.74
N GLY A 243 8.17 16.65 32.36
CA GLY A 243 7.19 15.99 33.23
C GLY A 243 6.64 16.85 34.38
N LYS A 244 6.91 18.16 34.38
CA LYS A 244 6.42 19.11 35.41
C LYS A 244 4.98 19.57 35.17
N GLN A 245 4.47 19.41 33.96
CA GLN A 245 3.10 19.74 33.57
C GLN A 245 2.44 18.48 33.01
N ARG A 246 1.20 18.22 33.42
CA ARG A 246 0.44 17.09 32.87
C ARG A 246 -0.08 17.42 31.46
N PRO A 247 -0.21 16.42 30.57
CA PRO A 247 -0.79 16.63 29.24
C PRO A 247 -2.16 17.33 29.27
N GLU A 248 -3.05 16.96 30.19
CA GLU A 248 -4.39 17.55 30.30
C GLU A 248 -4.36 19.02 30.74
N GLU A 249 -3.40 19.38 31.60
CA GLU A 249 -3.17 20.77 32.02
C GLU A 249 -2.67 21.61 30.85
N PHE A 250 -1.78 21.07 30.03
CA PHE A 250 -1.29 21.72 28.82
C PHE A 250 -2.40 21.91 27.78
N LEU A 251 -3.26 20.91 27.57
CA LEU A 251 -4.41 21.04 26.67
C LEU A 251 -5.40 22.11 27.15
N SER A 252 -5.63 22.20 28.46
CA SER A 252 -6.47 23.27 29.05
C SER A 252 -5.86 24.67 28.84
N GLN A 253 -4.53 24.77 28.92
CA GLN A 253 -3.79 25.99 28.59
C GLN A 253 -3.93 26.36 27.11
N CYS A 254 -3.87 25.38 26.19
CA CYS A 254 -4.07 25.61 24.76
C CYS A 254 -5.48 26.09 24.43
N GLU A 255 -6.50 25.53 25.10
CA GLU A 255 -7.90 25.91 24.93
C GLU A 255 -8.17 27.37 25.26
N THR A 256 -7.51 27.88 26.29
CA THR A 256 -7.66 29.26 26.79
C THR A 256 -6.57 30.22 26.28
N SER A 257 -5.69 29.75 25.40
CA SER A 257 -4.57 30.53 24.88
C SER A 257 -5.03 31.71 24.02
N THR A 258 -4.37 32.85 24.19
CA THR A 258 -4.52 34.04 23.32
C THR A 258 -3.60 34.00 22.09
N ASP A 259 -2.67 33.04 22.02
CA ASP A 259 -1.88 32.76 20.82
C ASP A 259 -2.77 32.09 19.76
N ASN A 260 -3.12 32.84 18.72
CA ASN A 260 -3.96 32.38 17.62
C ASN A 260 -3.40 31.13 16.93
N LEU A 261 -2.08 31.01 16.78
CA LEU A 261 -1.46 29.87 16.14
C LEU A 261 -1.70 28.60 16.98
N LEU A 262 -1.35 28.68 18.27
CA LEU A 262 -1.54 27.58 19.21
C LEU A 262 -3.01 27.17 19.33
N HIS A 263 -3.90 28.15 19.45
CA HIS A 263 -5.34 27.91 19.62
C HIS A 263 -5.96 27.25 18.38
N ASN A 264 -5.58 27.68 17.16
CA ASN A 264 -6.05 27.08 15.92
C ASN A 264 -5.56 25.64 15.76
N ILE A 265 -4.28 25.38 16.07
CA ILE A 265 -3.71 24.03 16.06
C ILE A 265 -4.47 23.14 17.06
N TYR A 266 -4.68 23.61 18.29
CA TYR A 266 -5.39 22.87 19.34
C TYR A 266 -6.81 22.48 18.90
N LYS A 267 -7.58 23.43 18.36
CA LYS A 267 -8.96 23.17 17.89
C LYS A 267 -9.01 22.10 16.82
N ASP A 268 -8.02 22.07 15.93
CA ASP A 268 -7.95 21.08 14.87
C ASP A 268 -7.47 19.71 15.35
N VAL A 269 -6.44 19.67 16.19
CA VAL A 269 -5.95 18.40 16.77
C VAL A 269 -7.04 17.73 17.61
N ARG A 270 -7.85 18.49 18.36
CA ARG A 270 -8.99 17.94 19.12
C ARG A 270 -10.03 17.20 18.29
N ARG A 271 -10.19 17.57 17.01
CA ARG A 271 -11.17 16.96 16.09
C ARG A 271 -10.56 15.97 15.10
N THR A 272 -9.24 16.01 14.90
CA THR A 272 -8.54 15.12 13.95
C THR A 272 -8.67 13.67 14.39
N ARG A 273 -9.25 12.85 13.50
CA ARG A 273 -9.52 11.42 13.72
C ARG A 273 -10.08 11.09 15.11
N GLY A 274 -10.97 11.96 15.59
CA GLY A 274 -11.54 11.92 16.94
C GLY A 274 -12.36 10.68 17.25
N GLU A 275 -12.65 9.80 16.28
CA GLU A 275 -13.30 8.49 16.54
C GLU A 275 -12.32 7.45 17.07
N MET A 276 -11.02 7.57 16.80
CA MET A 276 -10.03 6.58 17.24
C MET A 276 -9.53 6.91 18.66
N PRO A 277 -9.51 5.93 19.59
CA PRO A 277 -9.01 6.12 20.95
C PRO A 277 -7.57 6.67 21.00
N PHE A 278 -6.72 6.24 20.06
CA PHE A 278 -5.33 6.69 19.95
C PHE A 278 -5.21 8.22 19.85
N PHE A 279 -6.04 8.87 19.03
CA PHE A 279 -5.99 10.34 18.86
C PHE A 279 -6.77 11.11 19.95
N ARG A 280 -7.53 10.41 20.80
CA ARG A 280 -8.13 10.99 22.01
C ARG A 280 -7.13 11.07 23.17
N ASP A 281 -6.04 10.31 23.11
CA ASP A 281 -5.01 10.31 24.13
C ASP A 281 -4.37 11.71 24.28
N PRO A 282 -4.39 12.32 25.48
CA PRO A 282 -3.76 13.60 25.73
C PRO A 282 -2.28 13.69 25.34
N ILE A 283 -1.51 12.60 25.48
CA ILE A 283 -0.10 12.53 25.12
C ILE A 283 0.06 12.68 23.60
N VAL A 284 -0.76 11.95 22.83
CA VAL A 284 -0.77 12.03 21.35
C VAL A 284 -1.19 13.42 20.89
N GLN A 285 -2.23 14.01 21.50
CA GLN A 285 -2.66 15.37 21.18
C GLN A 285 -1.56 16.40 21.46
N CYS A 286 -0.87 16.27 22.60
CA CYS A 286 0.26 17.13 22.94
C CYS A 286 1.42 16.99 21.95
N LEU A 287 1.76 15.76 21.53
CA LEU A 287 2.77 15.49 20.50
C LEU A 287 2.40 16.18 19.18
N MET A 288 1.17 15.99 18.71
CA MET A 288 0.71 16.59 17.46
C MET A 288 0.73 18.12 17.52
N ILE A 289 0.29 18.72 18.63
CA ILE A 289 0.34 20.17 18.84
C ILE A 289 1.80 20.66 18.79
N ARG A 290 2.74 19.97 19.46
CA ARG A 290 4.17 20.31 19.43
C ARG A 290 4.72 20.31 18.01
N VAL A 291 4.54 19.21 17.29
CA VAL A 291 5.06 19.06 15.91
C VAL A 291 4.49 20.14 15.00
N LEU A 292 3.17 20.33 15.00
CA LEU A 292 2.51 21.35 14.16
C LEU A 292 2.94 22.76 14.54
N TYR A 293 3.08 23.06 15.83
CA TYR A 293 3.49 24.40 16.28
C TYR A 293 4.93 24.69 15.91
N VAL A 294 5.86 23.77 16.19
CA VAL A 294 7.28 23.92 15.84
C VAL A 294 7.42 24.07 14.32
N TYR A 295 6.75 23.23 13.53
CA TYR A 295 6.77 23.35 12.06
C TYR A 295 6.24 24.72 11.61
N SER A 296 5.07 25.11 12.10
CA SER A 296 4.39 26.34 11.65
C SER A 296 5.13 27.62 12.06
N ALA A 297 5.85 27.58 13.19
CA ALA A 297 6.65 28.68 13.67
C ALA A 297 8.03 28.75 13.00
N THR A 298 8.58 27.62 12.53
CA THR A 298 9.84 27.56 11.76
C THR A 298 9.63 27.93 10.29
N HIS A 299 8.50 27.54 9.70
CA HIS A 299 8.15 27.76 8.30
C HIS A 299 7.05 28.81 8.17
N SER A 300 7.35 30.05 8.54
CA SER A 300 6.35 31.13 8.64
C SER A 300 5.60 31.46 7.33
N GLU A 301 6.20 31.10 6.19
CA GLU A 301 5.65 31.27 4.85
C GLU A 301 4.47 30.34 4.56
N ILE A 302 4.51 29.10 5.08
CA ILE A 302 3.40 28.15 5.02
C ILE A 302 2.53 28.32 6.28
N SER A 303 3.18 28.36 7.45
CA SER A 303 2.55 28.38 8.77
C SER A 303 1.47 27.29 8.93
N TYR A 304 0.66 27.38 9.97
CA TYR A 304 -0.39 26.38 10.19
C TYR A 304 -1.56 26.62 9.25
N ASN A 305 -1.91 25.56 8.51
CA ASN A 305 -3.06 25.52 7.64
C ASN A 305 -3.97 24.36 8.01
N GLN A 306 -5.28 24.62 8.03
CA GLN A 306 -6.28 23.58 8.26
C GLN A 306 -6.07 22.41 7.28
N GLY A 307 -6.01 21.19 7.83
CA GLY A 307 -5.73 19.95 7.10
C GLY A 307 -4.36 19.34 7.44
N MET A 308 -3.38 20.14 7.88
CA MET A 308 -2.05 19.61 8.25
C MET A 308 -2.11 18.60 9.41
N GLY A 309 -3.07 18.76 10.32
CA GLY A 309 -3.30 17.78 11.39
C GLY A 309 -3.67 16.38 10.87
N GLU A 310 -4.42 16.26 9.77
CA GLU A 310 -4.77 14.97 9.17
C GLU A 310 -3.56 14.28 8.53
N LEU A 311 -2.67 15.07 7.91
CA LEU A 311 -1.41 14.56 7.37
C LEU A 311 -0.53 14.01 8.50
N LEU A 312 -0.33 14.81 9.54
CA LEU A 312 0.47 14.41 10.70
C LEU A 312 -0.10 13.19 11.42
N ALA A 313 -1.43 13.13 11.60
CA ALA A 313 -2.08 11.99 12.25
C ALA A 313 -1.78 10.67 11.53
N THR A 314 -1.78 10.69 10.19
CA THR A 314 -1.48 9.53 9.36
C THR A 314 -0.05 9.03 9.59
N LEU A 315 0.92 9.96 9.71
CA LEU A 315 2.33 9.65 9.99
C LEU A 315 2.53 9.13 11.42
N VAL A 316 2.00 9.82 12.42
CA VAL A 316 2.18 9.47 13.85
C VAL A 316 1.62 8.08 14.13
N TYR A 317 0.45 7.74 13.56
CA TYR A 317 -0.13 6.42 13.78
C TYR A 317 0.69 5.32 13.11
N LEU A 318 1.25 5.55 11.91
CA LEU A 318 2.10 4.56 11.25
C LEU A 318 3.36 4.28 12.08
N LEU A 319 4.03 5.34 12.52
CA LEU A 319 5.23 5.25 13.36
C LEU A 319 4.94 4.51 14.68
N HIS A 320 3.76 4.73 15.26
CA HIS A 320 3.33 4.01 16.46
C HIS A 320 3.04 2.51 16.21
N ILE A 321 2.44 2.15 15.07
CA ILE A 321 2.20 0.75 14.71
C ILE A 321 3.52 0.01 14.45
N GLU A 322 4.46 0.64 13.77
CA GLU A 322 5.70 -0.02 13.34
C GLU A 322 6.87 0.15 14.31
N GLN A 323 6.67 0.80 15.45
CA GLN A 323 7.73 1.00 16.45
C GLN A 323 8.38 -0.32 16.89
N TRP A 324 9.67 -0.27 17.20
CA TRP A 324 10.41 -1.39 17.76
C TRP A 324 9.84 -1.76 19.14
N SER A 325 9.50 -3.04 19.35
CA SER A 325 9.05 -3.54 20.66
C SER A 325 10.26 -3.78 21.56
N PHE A 326 10.25 -3.22 22.77
CA PHE A 326 11.20 -3.61 23.80
C PHE A 326 10.92 -5.06 24.23
N GLU A 327 11.94 -5.93 24.20
CA GLU A 327 11.85 -7.21 24.90
C GLU A 327 12.03 -6.97 26.42
N ASP A 328 11.51 -7.87 27.27
CA ASP A 328 11.59 -7.70 28.73
C ASP A 328 13.05 -7.52 29.24
N ASP A 329 14.03 -8.09 28.54
CA ASP A 329 15.46 -7.94 28.85
C ASP A 329 16.00 -6.52 28.57
N ASP A 330 15.45 -5.81 27.58
CA ASP A 330 15.84 -4.42 27.27
C ASP A 330 15.33 -3.44 28.35
N ILE A 331 14.22 -3.78 29.02
CA ILE A 331 13.63 -2.95 30.08
C ILE A 331 14.50 -2.99 31.33
N GLU A 332 15.06 -4.15 31.70
CA GLU A 332 15.98 -4.25 32.83
C GLU A 332 17.29 -3.48 32.57
N GLU A 333 17.82 -3.49 31.35
CA GLU A 333 19.05 -2.76 31.01
C GLU A 333 18.83 -1.23 30.97
N VAL A 334 17.66 -0.77 30.51
CA VAL A 334 17.26 0.66 30.57
C VAL A 334 17.08 1.12 32.01
N VAL A 335 16.44 0.32 32.88
CA VAL A 335 16.24 0.64 34.29
C VAL A 335 17.55 0.56 35.09
N ALA A 336 18.44 -0.37 34.76
CA ALA A 336 19.75 -0.50 35.39
C ALA A 336 20.72 0.62 34.98
N GLY A 337 20.62 1.13 33.75
CA GLY A 337 21.44 2.22 33.22
C GLY A 337 21.13 3.61 33.78
N GLU A 338 20.03 3.79 34.51
CA GLU A 338 19.67 5.06 35.15
C GLU A 338 20.36 5.30 36.51
N TYR A 339 21.07 4.31 37.07
CA TYR A 339 21.65 4.42 38.42
C TYR A 339 23.16 4.59 38.52
N GLU A 340 23.96 4.37 37.46
CA GLU A 340 25.41 4.59 37.51
C GLU A 340 25.95 5.10 36.17
N GLY A 341 26.13 6.42 36.03
CA GLY A 341 26.87 7.00 34.90
C GLY A 341 26.71 8.51 34.76
N GLU A 342 27.83 9.22 34.68
CA GLU A 342 27.90 10.66 34.45
C GLU A 342 27.12 11.09 33.19
N ALA A 343 26.64 12.34 33.21
CA ALA A 343 25.81 12.96 32.19
C ALA A 343 26.40 12.87 30.77
N ASP A 344 26.07 11.80 30.04
CA ASP A 344 26.32 11.67 28.62
C ASP A 344 24.98 11.64 27.89
N GLY A 345 24.51 12.83 27.47
CA GLY A 345 23.62 13.09 26.33
C GLY A 345 22.32 12.29 26.12
N ARG A 346 21.92 11.34 26.97
CA ARG A 346 20.70 10.54 26.79
C ARG A 346 19.48 11.42 26.97
N LEU A 347 18.65 11.42 25.93
CA LEU A 347 17.50 12.28 25.68
C LEU A 347 16.35 11.97 26.66
N SER A 348 16.50 12.44 27.90
CA SER A 348 15.45 12.38 28.92
C SER A 348 14.40 13.45 28.64
N GLY A 349 13.42 13.14 27.79
CA GLY A 349 12.27 14.04 27.55
C GLY A 349 11.19 13.56 26.60
N SER A 350 11.29 12.37 26.00
CA SER A 350 10.16 11.79 25.25
C SER A 350 9.20 11.13 26.22
N TYR A 351 7.94 11.54 26.21
CA TYR A 351 6.87 10.78 26.85
C TYR A 351 6.88 9.35 26.29
N PHE A 352 7.25 8.38 27.12
CA PHE A 352 7.34 6.98 26.76
C PHE A 352 5.96 6.50 26.28
N PHE A 353 5.87 5.99 25.05
CA PHE A 353 4.67 5.29 24.59
C PHE A 353 4.73 3.87 25.16
N PRO A 354 3.84 3.48 26.08
CA PRO A 354 3.85 2.10 26.57
C PRO A 354 3.52 1.18 25.41
N ALA A 355 4.38 0.19 25.16
CA ALA A 355 4.01 -0.93 24.30
C ALA A 355 2.78 -1.63 24.92
N SER A 356 1.77 -1.92 24.10
CA SER A 356 0.63 -2.73 24.51
C SER A 356 1.16 -4.08 25.01
N LYS A 357 0.92 -4.42 26.29
CA LYS A 357 1.33 -5.74 26.81
C LYS A 357 0.64 -6.83 25.99
N PRO A 358 1.36 -7.86 25.52
CA PRO A 358 0.72 -9.02 24.92
C PRO A 358 -0.16 -9.69 25.99
N HIS A 359 -1.45 -9.85 25.69
CA HIS A 359 -2.29 -10.75 26.48
C HIS A 359 -1.79 -12.17 26.25
N ASP A 360 -1.60 -12.89 27.37
CA ASP A 360 -1.13 -14.28 27.45
C ASP A 360 -2.05 -15.21 26.63
N ILE A 361 -1.76 -15.36 25.34
CA ILE A 361 -2.28 -16.43 24.50
C ILE A 361 -1.10 -17.37 24.34
N SER A 362 -1.28 -18.61 24.80
CA SER A 362 -0.30 -19.69 24.78
C SER A 362 0.52 -19.69 23.49
N ARG A 363 1.82 -19.38 23.63
CA ARG A 363 2.85 -19.52 22.60
C ARG A 363 2.98 -21.02 22.23
N GLU A 364 2.11 -21.48 21.34
CA GLU A 364 2.43 -22.64 20.50
C GLU A 364 3.15 -22.12 19.26
N GLU A 365 4.21 -22.83 18.89
CA GLU A 365 5.23 -22.53 17.86
C GLU A 365 4.64 -22.39 16.44
N ASP A 366 3.94 -21.30 16.17
CA ASP A 366 3.48 -20.95 14.81
C ASP A 366 4.08 -19.59 14.41
N SER A 367 5.38 -19.60 14.06
CA SER A 367 6.12 -18.45 13.52
C SER A 367 5.79 -18.17 12.05
N SER A 368 4.52 -18.30 11.65
CA SER A 368 4.04 -18.03 10.29
C SER A 368 3.60 -16.57 10.14
N PHE A 369 4.55 -15.62 10.25
CA PHE A 369 4.27 -14.26 9.84
C PHE A 369 4.20 -14.16 8.31
N VAL A 370 3.19 -13.47 7.80
CA VAL A 370 3.01 -13.19 6.36
C VAL A 370 4.19 -12.37 5.85
N TYR A 371 5.08 -13.03 5.11
CA TYR A 371 6.11 -12.34 4.34
C TYR A 371 5.43 -11.63 3.18
N VAL A 372 5.80 -10.36 2.94
CA VAL A 372 5.52 -9.71 1.66
C VAL A 372 6.14 -10.61 0.59
N GLU A 373 5.34 -11.04 -0.40
CA GLU A 373 5.82 -11.94 -1.46
C GLU A 373 7.18 -11.49 -1.95
N SER A 374 8.14 -12.43 -1.99
CA SER A 374 9.49 -12.18 -2.49
C SER A 374 9.39 -11.30 -3.73
N PHE A 375 9.83 -10.04 -3.61
CA PHE A 375 9.59 -9.00 -4.60
C PHE A 375 10.17 -9.35 -5.99
N ILE A 376 10.92 -10.45 -6.11
CA ILE A 376 11.62 -10.85 -7.33
C ILE A 376 11.71 -12.39 -7.43
N ASN A 377 11.56 -12.89 -8.66
CA ASN A 377 11.92 -14.25 -9.08
C ASN A 377 13.46 -14.34 -9.19
N ILE A 378 14.15 -14.75 -8.11
CA ILE A 378 15.61 -14.68 -8.02
C ILE A 378 16.27 -15.99 -8.49
N GLN A 379 17.27 -15.88 -9.37
CA GLN A 379 18.25 -16.94 -9.60
C GLN A 379 19.16 -17.04 -8.36
N ASN A 380 19.16 -18.20 -7.70
CA ASN A 380 20.02 -18.46 -6.54
C ASN A 380 21.49 -18.26 -6.89
N ASP A 381 22.14 -17.30 -6.24
CA ASP A 381 23.59 -17.17 -6.19
C ASP A 381 24.08 -17.70 -4.83
N ASP A 382 25.22 -18.40 -4.82
CA ASP A 382 25.82 -18.99 -3.62
C ASP A 382 26.66 -17.97 -2.82
N SER A 383 26.61 -16.69 -3.20
CA SER A 383 27.31 -15.60 -2.50
C SER A 383 26.71 -15.32 -1.12
N PHE A 384 27.56 -14.96 -0.17
CA PHE A 384 27.16 -14.58 1.19
C PHE A 384 27.56 -13.13 1.49
N LEU A 385 26.67 -12.41 2.18
CA LEU A 385 26.88 -11.02 2.59
C LEU A 385 27.34 -10.96 4.05
N ASP A 386 28.54 -10.43 4.27
CA ASP A 386 29.06 -10.11 5.60
C ASP A 386 28.67 -8.69 6.06
N ARG A 387 29.00 -8.35 7.31
CA ARG A 387 28.67 -7.04 7.92
C ARG A 387 29.26 -5.86 7.14
N ASP A 388 30.53 -5.91 6.73
CA ASP A 388 31.18 -4.77 6.08
C ASP A 388 30.70 -4.58 4.63
N MET A 389 30.41 -5.67 3.93
CA MET A 389 29.77 -5.63 2.62
C MET A 389 28.36 -5.07 2.73
N PHE A 390 27.56 -5.56 3.68
CA PHE A 390 26.21 -5.06 3.94
C PHE A 390 26.21 -3.56 4.22
N LEU A 391 27.03 -3.08 5.16
CA LEU A 391 27.06 -1.68 5.56
C LEU A 391 27.46 -0.72 4.43
N ARG A 392 28.11 -1.21 3.36
CA ARG A 392 28.46 -0.44 2.16
C ARG A 392 27.37 -0.42 1.09
N LEU A 393 26.34 -1.24 1.20
CA LEU A 393 25.23 -1.24 0.25
C LEU A 393 24.34 -0.02 0.46
N ALA A 394 23.90 0.57 -0.65
CA ALA A 394 22.74 1.45 -0.71
C ALA A 394 21.46 0.59 -0.70
N PRO A 395 20.31 1.14 -0.28
CA PRO A 395 19.04 0.43 -0.37
C PRO A 395 18.71 0.06 -1.81
N PHE A 396 17.91 -0.98 -1.95
CA PHE A 396 17.33 -1.46 -3.20
C PHE A 396 18.36 -1.96 -4.23
N ALA A 397 19.46 -2.53 -3.75
CA ALA A 397 20.56 -3.01 -4.58
C ALA A 397 20.24 -4.29 -5.40
N GLY A 398 19.10 -4.96 -5.15
CA GLY A 398 18.70 -6.16 -5.90
C GLY A 398 19.57 -7.40 -5.62
N GLY A 399 20.11 -7.55 -4.41
CA GLY A 399 21.05 -8.61 -4.06
C GLY A 399 20.40 -10.00 -3.92
N SER A 400 21.01 -11.04 -4.48
CA SER A 400 20.51 -12.43 -4.43
C SER A 400 21.16 -13.30 -3.35
N GLY A 401 22.27 -12.85 -2.75
CA GLY A 401 23.08 -13.63 -1.81
C GLY A 401 22.40 -13.98 -0.47
N LYS A 402 22.94 -14.97 0.23
CA LYS A 402 22.57 -15.36 1.60
C LYS A 402 23.22 -14.42 2.62
N TYR A 403 22.71 -14.39 3.85
CA TYR A 403 23.21 -13.49 4.92
C TYR A 403 23.94 -14.25 6.01
N TYR A 404 25.11 -13.75 6.43
CA TYR A 404 25.72 -14.15 7.70
C TYR A 404 24.96 -13.52 8.88
N GLU A 405 25.09 -14.09 10.07
CA GLU A 405 24.44 -13.56 11.28
C GLU A 405 24.88 -12.12 11.59
N CYS A 406 26.16 -11.80 11.40
CA CYS A 406 26.68 -10.45 11.62
C CYS A 406 26.05 -9.38 10.70
N CYS A 407 25.50 -9.79 9.54
CA CYS A 407 24.71 -8.91 8.67
C CYS A 407 23.31 -8.68 9.26
N ARG A 408 22.69 -9.72 9.84
CA ARG A 408 21.38 -9.60 10.52
C ARG A 408 21.49 -8.72 11.76
N ASP A 409 22.56 -8.86 12.53
CA ASP A 409 22.84 -8.01 13.69
C ASP A 409 22.94 -6.53 13.28
N ALA A 410 23.70 -6.25 12.23
CA ALA A 410 23.86 -4.88 11.70
C ALA A 410 22.55 -4.30 11.18
N ALA A 411 21.73 -5.11 10.49
CA ALA A 411 20.39 -4.70 10.07
C ALA A 411 19.48 -4.43 11.29
N GLY A 412 19.54 -5.27 12.32
CA GLY A 412 18.81 -5.06 13.58
C GLY A 412 19.17 -3.77 14.30
N GLU A 413 20.45 -3.40 14.34
CA GLU A 413 20.90 -2.11 14.87
C GLU A 413 20.25 -0.92 14.13
N ILE A 414 20.18 -1.00 12.80
CA ILE A 414 19.57 0.05 11.96
C ILE A 414 18.06 0.11 12.17
N VAL A 415 17.36 -1.02 12.10
CA VAL A 415 15.90 -1.08 12.26
C VAL A 415 15.51 -0.58 13.64
N ARG A 416 16.19 -1.02 14.70
CA ARG A 416 15.96 -0.56 16.08
C ARG A 416 16.10 0.96 16.20
N GLU A 417 17.22 1.52 15.75
CA GLU A 417 17.45 2.99 15.82
C GLU A 417 16.39 3.78 15.04
N LEU A 418 16.04 3.32 13.84
CA LEU A 418 15.13 4.04 12.96
C LEU A 418 13.65 3.84 13.29
N THR A 419 13.29 2.86 14.13
CA THR A 419 11.90 2.62 14.56
C THR A 419 11.73 2.74 16.07
N ALA A 420 12.69 3.35 16.76
CA ALA A 420 12.65 3.51 18.21
C ALA A 420 11.49 4.43 18.65
N SER A 421 10.74 3.99 19.67
CA SER A 421 9.52 4.64 20.15
C SER A 421 9.73 6.07 20.66
N GLU A 422 10.90 6.36 21.23
CA GLU A 422 11.29 7.65 21.79
C GLU A 422 11.42 8.75 20.73
N PHE A 423 11.59 8.36 19.46
CA PHE A 423 11.78 9.28 18.33
C PHE A 423 10.55 9.43 17.43
N ILE A 424 9.38 8.90 17.82
CA ILE A 424 8.14 9.04 17.03
C ILE A 424 7.83 10.52 16.75
N GLU A 425 7.99 11.41 17.74
CA GLU A 425 7.76 12.85 17.56
C GLU A 425 8.72 13.46 16.53
N HIS A 426 10.01 13.17 16.68
CA HIS A 426 11.06 13.69 15.81
C HIS A 426 10.87 13.20 14.38
N ASP A 427 10.62 11.92 14.20
CA ASP A 427 10.45 11.32 12.87
C ASP A 427 9.15 11.77 12.21
N ALA A 428 8.08 11.98 13.00
CA ALA A 428 6.84 12.56 12.49
C ALA A 428 7.03 14.00 12.00
N TYR A 429 7.81 14.83 12.72
CA TYR A 429 8.15 16.18 12.26
C TYR A 429 8.94 16.15 10.95
N LEU A 430 9.98 15.34 10.88
CA LEU A 430 10.87 15.29 9.71
C LEU A 430 10.14 14.74 8.47
N LEU A 431 9.30 13.73 8.62
CA LEU A 431 8.45 13.25 7.52
C LEU A 431 7.42 14.31 7.10
N LEU A 432 6.79 14.99 8.06
CA LEU A 432 5.84 16.07 7.75
C LEU A 432 6.54 17.22 7.01
N GLU A 433 7.74 17.60 7.42
CA GLU A 433 8.53 18.64 6.76
C GLU A 433 8.80 18.30 5.28
N GLU A 434 9.30 17.09 5.01
CA GLU A 434 9.54 16.63 3.64
C GLU A 434 8.25 16.57 2.79
N MET A 435 7.12 16.19 3.39
CA MET A 435 5.82 16.24 2.71
C MET A 435 5.40 17.67 2.40
N MET A 436 5.51 18.58 3.37
CA MET A 436 5.08 19.96 3.21
C MET A 436 5.95 20.74 2.22
N LEU A 437 7.24 20.43 2.10
CA LEU A 437 8.12 20.98 1.06
C LEU A 437 7.58 20.69 -0.35
N ARG A 438 7.10 19.47 -0.59
CA ARG A 438 6.53 19.03 -1.87
C ARG A 438 5.12 19.59 -2.08
N MET A 439 4.37 19.77 -0.99
CA MET A 439 3.01 20.31 -0.99
C MET A 439 2.94 21.83 -0.80
N ALA A 440 4.07 22.55 -0.80
CA ALA A 440 4.09 23.99 -0.47
C ALA A 440 3.15 24.81 -1.37
N GLY A 441 3.06 24.48 -2.66
CA GLY A 441 2.13 25.13 -3.59
C GLY A 441 0.64 24.94 -3.25
N THR A 442 0.30 23.85 -2.56
CA THR A 442 -1.06 23.55 -2.08
C THR A 442 -1.45 24.41 -0.86
N TYR A 443 -0.47 24.89 -0.09
CA TYR A 443 -0.70 25.62 1.15
C TYR A 443 -0.32 27.11 1.09
N CYS A 444 0.47 27.52 0.08
CA CYS A 444 0.89 28.90 -0.13
C CYS A 444 0.38 29.47 -1.46
N PRO A 445 -0.75 30.21 -1.47
CA PRO A 445 -1.23 30.93 -2.66
C PRO A 445 -0.31 32.08 -3.12
N HIS A 446 0.50 32.63 -2.22
CA HIS A 446 1.12 33.95 -2.38
C HIS A 446 2.64 33.96 -2.49
N VAL A 447 3.30 32.79 -2.46
CA VAL A 447 4.76 32.72 -2.66
C VAL A 447 5.00 32.48 -4.15
N PRO A 448 5.56 33.45 -4.91
CA PRO A 448 5.94 33.18 -6.28
C PRO A 448 7.02 32.11 -6.28
N ILE A 449 6.73 30.97 -6.94
CA ILE A 449 7.75 29.99 -7.31
C ILE A 449 8.86 30.77 -8.02
N ARG A 450 10.10 30.74 -7.52
CA ARG A 450 11.25 31.38 -8.17
C ARG A 450 11.49 30.74 -9.54
N ARG A 451 10.78 31.21 -10.57
CA ARG A 451 11.07 30.96 -11.97
C ARG A 451 11.92 32.14 -12.47
N ASN A 452 13.15 31.85 -12.89
CA ASN A 452 14.04 32.82 -13.51
C ASN A 452 13.51 33.21 -14.89
N SER A 453 12.56 34.15 -14.97
CA SER A 453 12.19 34.82 -16.22
C SER A 453 11.48 36.15 -15.94
N LYS A 454 11.99 37.23 -16.53
CA LYS A 454 11.51 38.61 -16.36
C LYS A 454 10.04 38.76 -16.79
N PRO A 455 9.20 39.55 -16.08
CA PRO A 455 7.83 39.83 -16.50
C PRO A 455 7.76 41.05 -17.44
N GLN A 456 6.85 40.97 -18.42
CA GLN A 456 6.48 42.08 -19.30
C GLN A 456 5.06 42.54 -18.94
N ALA A 457 4.87 43.85 -18.83
CA ALA A 457 3.65 44.51 -18.36
C ALA A 457 2.60 44.69 -19.46
N ASP A 458 1.32 44.60 -19.07
CA ASP A 458 0.24 45.58 -19.35
C ASP A 458 -1.14 44.92 -19.54
N LYS A 459 -2.04 45.10 -18.56
CA LYS A 459 -3.50 45.36 -18.76
C LYS A 459 -4.21 45.69 -17.43
N PRO A 460 -5.25 46.57 -17.41
CA PRO A 460 -5.88 47.04 -16.17
C PRO A 460 -7.22 46.35 -15.78
N LEU A 461 -7.32 46.08 -14.47
CA LEU A 461 -8.43 45.97 -13.49
C LEU A 461 -9.89 45.65 -13.86
N SER A 462 -10.34 44.47 -13.40
CA SER A 462 -11.60 44.25 -12.64
C SER A 462 -11.20 43.81 -11.22
N SER A 463 -11.69 44.49 -10.19
CA SER A 463 -11.15 44.46 -8.81
C SER A 463 -11.55 43.25 -7.95
N ALA A 464 -12.28 42.27 -8.51
CA ALA A 464 -12.62 41.01 -7.83
C ALA A 464 -12.05 39.76 -8.53
N ASP A 465 -11.68 39.85 -9.81
CA ASP A 465 -11.17 38.73 -10.62
C ASP A 465 -9.63 38.72 -10.76
N GLN A 466 -8.92 39.57 -10.00
CA GLN A 466 -7.47 39.80 -10.11
C GLN A 466 -6.69 39.41 -8.86
N LEU A 467 -7.15 38.40 -8.13
CA LEU A 467 -6.21 37.63 -7.33
C LEU A 467 -5.55 36.62 -8.29
N PRO A 468 -4.21 36.56 -8.37
CA PRO A 468 -3.57 35.49 -9.12
C PRO A 468 -4.08 34.15 -8.56
N ALA A 469 -4.59 33.28 -9.44
CA ALA A 469 -5.06 31.97 -9.05
C ALA A 469 -3.99 31.28 -8.21
N SER A 470 -4.39 30.68 -7.09
CA SER A 470 -3.42 29.98 -6.24
C SER A 470 -2.89 28.77 -7.01
N PRO A 471 -1.65 28.31 -6.76
CA PRO A 471 -1.13 27.11 -7.41
C PRO A 471 -2.03 25.87 -7.17
N LEU A 472 -2.80 25.86 -6.08
CA LEU A 472 -3.81 24.83 -5.80
C LEU A 472 -5.02 24.93 -6.73
N ASP A 473 -5.53 26.15 -6.97
CA ASP A 473 -6.65 26.35 -7.90
C ASP A 473 -6.23 25.93 -9.32
N ASP A 474 -5.01 26.27 -9.73
CA ASP A 474 -4.43 25.82 -11.00
C ASP A 474 -4.35 24.29 -11.08
N GLN A 475 -3.96 23.62 -9.98
CA GLN A 475 -3.93 22.16 -9.92
C GLN A 475 -5.33 21.55 -10.06
N MET A 476 -6.33 22.05 -9.33
CA MET A 476 -7.71 21.55 -9.39
C MET A 476 -8.36 21.81 -10.75
N ASN A 477 -8.13 22.99 -11.33
CA ASN A 477 -8.54 23.32 -12.69
C ASN A 477 -7.86 22.42 -13.72
N ARG A 478 -6.57 22.10 -13.55
CA ARG A 478 -5.87 21.13 -14.41
C ARG A 478 -6.49 19.73 -14.29
N ILE A 479 -6.78 19.26 -13.09
CA ILE A 479 -7.42 17.96 -12.86
C ILE A 479 -8.73 17.87 -13.65
N HIS A 480 -9.60 18.87 -13.53
CA HIS A 480 -10.93 18.86 -14.16
C HIS A 480 -10.86 19.20 -15.67
N HIS A 481 -10.35 20.37 -16.02
CA HIS A 481 -10.45 20.91 -17.37
C HIS A 481 -9.38 20.37 -18.33
N HIS A 482 -8.33 19.73 -17.83
CA HIS A 482 -7.30 19.14 -18.68
C HIS A 482 -7.28 17.61 -18.60
N ILE A 483 -7.10 17.03 -17.41
CA ILE A 483 -6.92 15.58 -17.27
C ILE A 483 -8.25 14.86 -17.47
N LEU A 484 -9.28 15.18 -16.68
CA LEU A 484 -10.61 14.55 -16.82
C LEU A 484 -11.20 14.81 -18.21
N SER A 485 -11.01 16.00 -18.78
CA SER A 485 -11.52 16.30 -20.13
C SER A 485 -10.86 15.47 -21.24
N ARG A 486 -9.63 14.95 -21.04
CA ARG A 486 -8.99 13.99 -21.96
C ARG A 486 -9.44 12.55 -21.68
N CYS A 487 -9.62 12.19 -20.42
CA CYS A 487 -9.93 10.81 -20.01
C CYS A 487 -11.43 10.46 -20.12
N ASP A 488 -12.32 11.40 -19.81
CA ASP A 488 -13.79 11.25 -19.85
C ASP A 488 -14.49 12.58 -20.21
N PRO A 489 -14.46 12.97 -21.51
CA PRO A 489 -15.04 14.23 -21.98
C PRO A 489 -16.54 14.44 -21.68
N PRO A 490 -17.41 13.41 -21.72
CA PRO A 490 -18.82 13.54 -21.30
C PRO A 490 -18.97 14.04 -19.86
N THR A 491 -18.28 13.40 -18.90
CA THR A 491 -18.38 13.73 -17.48
C THR A 491 -17.84 15.13 -17.20
N ALA A 492 -16.68 15.49 -17.77
CA ALA A 492 -16.12 16.84 -17.62
C ALA A 492 -17.06 17.93 -18.13
N ARG A 493 -17.66 17.75 -19.32
CA ARG A 493 -18.62 18.73 -19.87
C ARG A 493 -19.88 18.83 -19.01
N HIS A 494 -20.35 17.72 -18.47
CA HIS A 494 -21.55 17.72 -17.63
C HIS A 494 -21.33 18.51 -16.34
N LEU A 495 -20.21 18.29 -15.66
CA LEU A 495 -19.81 19.06 -14.47
C LEU A 495 -19.73 20.57 -14.77
N VAL A 496 -19.16 20.95 -15.93
CA VAL A 496 -19.11 22.35 -16.38
C VAL A 496 -20.52 22.91 -16.65
N ASN A 497 -21.38 22.15 -17.33
CA ASN A 497 -22.74 22.58 -17.66
C ASN A 497 -23.60 22.81 -16.41
N LEU A 498 -23.39 21.99 -15.37
CA LEU A 498 -24.05 22.13 -14.07
C LEU A 498 -23.42 23.23 -13.19
N GLY A 499 -22.34 23.88 -13.64
CA GLY A 499 -21.64 24.91 -12.88
C GLY A 499 -20.91 24.37 -11.64
N VAL A 500 -20.51 23.09 -11.65
CA VAL A 500 -19.77 22.48 -10.56
C VAL A 500 -18.31 22.91 -10.63
N GLU A 501 -17.91 23.80 -9.74
CA GLU A 501 -16.52 24.26 -9.66
C GLU A 501 -15.61 23.16 -9.06
N PRO A 502 -14.40 22.91 -9.63
CA PRO A 502 -13.52 21.83 -9.19
C PRO A 502 -13.19 21.87 -7.69
N GLN A 503 -13.00 23.07 -7.12
CA GLN A 503 -12.65 23.27 -5.71
C GLN A 503 -13.66 22.68 -4.73
N ILE A 504 -14.93 22.52 -5.12
CA ILE A 504 -15.97 22.08 -4.19
C ILE A 504 -15.74 20.63 -3.76
N PHE A 505 -15.19 19.79 -4.62
CA PHE A 505 -14.92 18.38 -4.32
C PHE A 505 -13.42 18.04 -4.28
N LEU A 506 -12.58 18.68 -5.10
CA LEU A 506 -11.15 18.37 -5.19
C LEU A 506 -10.32 18.96 -4.05
N LEU A 507 -10.75 20.08 -3.45
CA LEU A 507 -9.91 20.80 -2.47
C LEU A 507 -9.48 19.89 -1.32
N ARG A 508 -10.43 19.15 -0.75
CA ARG A 508 -10.15 18.23 0.36
C ARG A 508 -9.26 17.08 -0.10
N TRP A 509 -9.57 16.47 -1.25
CA TRP A 509 -8.83 15.33 -1.78
C TRP A 509 -7.36 15.64 -2.03
N VAL A 510 -7.08 16.77 -2.69
CA VAL A 510 -5.73 17.21 -3.00
C VAL A 510 -5.01 17.70 -1.74
N ARG A 511 -5.66 18.57 -0.95
CA ARG A 511 -5.02 19.23 0.20
C ARG A 511 -4.59 18.26 1.29
N VAL A 512 -5.30 17.15 1.49
CA VAL A 512 -4.91 16.15 2.50
C VAL A 512 -4.65 14.77 1.91
N LEU A 513 -4.30 14.68 0.61
CA LEU A 513 -3.94 13.43 -0.08
C LEU A 513 -4.91 12.27 0.22
N MET A 514 -6.22 12.52 0.04
CA MET A 514 -7.33 11.59 0.32
C MET A 514 -7.48 11.13 1.79
N ALA A 515 -6.72 11.68 2.74
CA ALA A 515 -6.69 11.20 4.14
C ALA A 515 -8.01 11.34 4.91
N ARG A 516 -8.98 12.09 4.37
CA ARG A 516 -10.34 12.25 4.91
C ARG A 516 -11.40 11.45 4.18
N GLU A 517 -11.07 10.80 3.07
CA GLU A 517 -11.99 9.92 2.37
C GLU A 517 -11.92 8.52 2.97
N PHE A 518 -10.71 8.05 3.26
CA PHE A 518 -10.44 6.66 3.63
C PHE A 518 -10.00 6.51 5.09
N GLU A 519 -10.14 5.29 5.62
CA GLU A 519 -9.61 4.94 6.93
C GLU A 519 -8.08 4.89 6.93
N THR A 520 -7.44 5.05 8.09
CA THR A 520 -5.98 5.21 8.17
C THR A 520 -5.17 4.14 7.40
N PRO A 521 -5.47 2.82 7.50
CA PRO A 521 -4.68 1.82 6.78
C PRO A 521 -4.84 1.91 5.26
N GLN A 522 -6.03 2.30 4.80
CA GLN A 522 -6.34 2.52 3.40
C GLN A 522 -5.61 3.78 2.87
N VAL A 523 -5.52 4.82 3.70
CA VAL A 523 -4.74 6.03 3.38
C VAL A 523 -3.26 5.68 3.22
N TRP A 524 -2.72 4.79 4.06
CA TRP A 524 -1.34 4.33 3.89
C TRP A 524 -1.11 3.63 2.55
N GLN A 525 -2.02 2.77 2.11
CA GLN A 525 -1.93 2.13 0.79
C GLN A 525 -1.95 3.16 -0.35
N ILE A 526 -2.81 4.18 -0.25
CA ILE A 526 -2.85 5.27 -1.24
C ILE A 526 -1.53 6.06 -1.22
N TRP A 527 -0.97 6.33 -0.04
CA TRP A 527 0.29 7.06 0.10
C TRP A 527 1.49 6.24 -0.34
N ASP A 528 1.47 4.91 -0.16
CA ASP A 528 2.47 4.00 -0.72
C ASP A 528 2.58 4.19 -2.24
N ALA A 529 1.44 4.30 -2.94
CA ALA A 529 1.41 4.60 -4.37
C ALA A 529 1.88 6.03 -4.71
N ILE A 530 1.43 7.04 -3.97
CA ILE A 530 1.82 8.44 -4.21
C ILE A 530 3.34 8.62 -4.04
N PHE A 531 3.90 8.10 -2.95
CA PHE A 531 5.31 8.26 -2.60
C PHE A 531 6.22 7.38 -3.47
N SER A 532 5.76 6.21 -3.92
CA SER A 532 6.56 5.37 -4.81
C SER A 532 6.59 5.88 -6.26
N LEU A 533 5.45 6.32 -6.81
CA LEU A 533 5.33 6.74 -8.22
C LEU A 533 5.73 8.19 -8.45
N THR A 534 5.40 9.09 -7.52
CA THR A 534 5.64 10.53 -7.65
C THR A 534 6.25 11.13 -6.37
N PRO A 535 7.39 10.59 -5.86
CA PRO A 535 7.99 11.04 -4.60
C PRO A 535 8.36 12.51 -4.60
N SER A 536 8.63 13.13 -5.75
CA SER A 536 9.12 14.51 -5.83
C SER A 536 8.05 15.59 -5.72
N ASP A 537 6.80 15.29 -6.08
CA ASP A 537 5.74 16.31 -6.20
C ASP A 537 4.33 15.80 -5.86
N PHE A 538 4.18 14.52 -5.52
CA PHE A 538 2.91 13.85 -5.24
C PHE A 538 1.86 13.99 -6.35
N SER A 539 2.28 14.24 -7.59
CA SER A 539 1.38 14.51 -8.71
C SER A 539 0.46 13.33 -9.07
N PHE A 540 0.72 12.12 -8.58
CA PHE A 540 -0.17 10.97 -8.70
C PHE A 540 -1.56 11.22 -8.07
N ILE A 541 -1.66 12.12 -7.08
CA ILE A 541 -2.95 12.56 -6.51
C ILE A 541 -3.93 13.07 -7.57
N ASN A 542 -3.41 13.68 -8.63
CA ASN A 542 -4.24 14.20 -9.72
C ASN A 542 -5.00 13.08 -10.44
N LEU A 543 -4.36 11.92 -10.60
CA LEU A 543 -4.94 10.76 -11.28
C LEU A 543 -5.87 9.99 -10.36
N LEU A 544 -5.55 9.91 -9.06
CA LEU A 544 -6.46 9.39 -8.04
C LEU A 544 -7.77 10.19 -8.04
N CYS A 545 -7.72 11.52 -8.07
CA CYS A 545 -8.91 12.36 -8.18
C CYS A 545 -9.75 12.06 -9.43
N VAL A 546 -9.11 11.90 -10.59
CA VAL A 546 -9.82 11.54 -11.84
C VAL A 546 -10.41 10.14 -11.78
N ALA A 547 -9.68 9.18 -11.20
CA ALA A 547 -10.16 7.81 -11.02
C ALA A 547 -11.41 7.76 -10.11
N VAL A 548 -11.43 8.53 -9.02
CA VAL A 548 -12.65 8.68 -8.19
C VAL A 548 -13.81 9.21 -9.04
N VAL A 549 -13.62 10.32 -9.77
CA VAL A 549 -14.70 10.90 -10.60
C VAL A 549 -15.22 9.90 -11.65
N ARG A 550 -14.34 9.10 -12.25
CA ARG A 550 -14.71 8.08 -13.24
C ARG A 550 -15.51 6.93 -12.64
N GLU A 551 -15.24 6.55 -11.39
CA GLU A 551 -16.00 5.50 -10.71
C GLU A 551 -17.45 5.92 -10.44
N PHE A 552 -17.68 7.21 -10.20
CA PHE A 552 -19.02 7.80 -10.00
C PHE A 552 -19.65 8.36 -11.28
N ARG A 553 -19.14 7.95 -12.45
CA ARG A 553 -19.54 8.52 -13.74
C ARG A 553 -21.04 8.46 -13.99
N GLU A 554 -21.66 7.31 -13.76
CA GLU A 554 -23.08 7.09 -14.09
C GLU A 554 -23.98 7.98 -13.23
N GLU A 555 -23.68 8.12 -11.95
CA GLU A 555 -24.40 8.99 -11.02
C GLU A 555 -24.20 10.48 -11.35
N ILE A 556 -22.96 10.86 -11.70
CA ILE A 556 -22.67 12.23 -12.10
C ILE A 556 -23.44 12.60 -13.37
N LEU A 557 -23.46 11.72 -14.38
CA LEU A 557 -24.18 11.97 -15.63
C LEU A 557 -25.70 11.92 -15.47
N ALA A 558 -26.20 11.14 -14.51
CA ALA A 558 -27.63 11.11 -14.17
C ALA A 558 -28.07 12.33 -13.33
N ALA A 559 -27.13 13.02 -12.68
CA ALA A 559 -27.45 14.18 -11.85
C ALA A 559 -27.95 15.36 -12.69
N GLU A 560 -29.07 15.95 -12.28
CA GLU A 560 -29.69 17.09 -12.96
C GLU A 560 -29.19 18.46 -12.44
N ASP A 561 -28.54 18.49 -11.29
CA ASP A 561 -28.02 19.69 -10.64
C ASP A 561 -26.69 19.43 -9.91
N SER A 562 -26.02 20.53 -9.52
CA SER A 562 -24.75 20.46 -8.78
C SER A 562 -24.88 19.79 -7.42
N THR A 563 -26.04 19.86 -6.77
CA THR A 563 -26.26 19.26 -5.45
C THR A 563 -26.18 17.74 -5.52
N ASN A 564 -26.86 17.14 -6.49
CA ASN A 564 -26.88 15.68 -6.68
C ASN A 564 -25.50 15.14 -7.04
N VAL A 565 -24.71 15.87 -7.84
CA VAL A 565 -23.31 15.55 -8.09
C VAL A 565 -22.52 15.49 -6.78
N LEU A 566 -22.58 16.54 -5.97
CA LEU A 566 -21.81 16.60 -4.73
C LEU A 566 -22.23 15.54 -3.71
N LEU A 567 -23.52 15.19 -3.68
CA LEU A 567 -24.02 14.08 -2.87
C LEU A 567 -23.46 12.73 -3.31
N SER A 568 -23.34 12.49 -4.63
CA SER A 568 -22.76 11.26 -5.16
C SER A 568 -21.29 11.08 -4.76
N LEU A 569 -20.54 12.19 -4.62
CA LEU A 569 -19.12 12.20 -4.29
C LEU A 569 -18.82 12.26 -2.78
N ARG A 570 -19.83 12.22 -1.91
CA ARG A 570 -19.63 12.39 -0.46
C ARG A 570 -19.03 11.15 0.22
N ASP A 571 -19.47 9.96 -0.19
CA ASP A 571 -19.23 8.71 0.55
C ASP A 571 -18.28 7.78 -0.24
N VAL A 572 -17.13 8.32 -0.67
CA VAL A 572 -16.15 7.66 -1.57
C VAL A 572 -15.66 6.31 -1.01
N SER A 573 -15.25 6.27 0.26
CA SER A 573 -14.67 5.06 0.88
C SER A 573 -15.63 3.90 1.05
N ASN A 574 -16.94 4.14 1.07
CA ASN A 574 -17.94 3.08 1.18
C ASN A 574 -18.14 2.33 -0.16
N ARG A 575 -17.63 2.89 -1.26
CA ARG A 575 -17.93 2.43 -2.61
C ARG A 575 -16.70 2.08 -3.43
N ILE A 576 -15.52 2.54 -3.03
CA ILE A 576 -14.28 2.30 -3.74
C ILE A 576 -13.27 1.63 -2.81
N GLU A 577 -12.81 0.45 -3.20
CA GLU A 577 -11.67 -0.19 -2.54
C GLU A 577 -10.37 0.54 -2.90
N PRO A 578 -9.46 0.81 -1.94
CA PRO A 578 -8.24 1.57 -2.19
C PRO A 578 -7.33 0.93 -3.23
N ALA A 579 -7.22 -0.40 -3.23
CA ALA A 579 -6.44 -1.15 -4.22
C ALA A 579 -6.95 -0.87 -5.64
N ARG A 580 -8.26 -1.02 -5.85
CA ARG A 580 -8.92 -0.75 -7.13
C ARG A 580 -8.79 0.71 -7.55
N LEU A 581 -8.87 1.65 -6.60
CA LEU A 581 -8.65 3.07 -6.89
C LEU A 581 -7.23 3.32 -7.41
N VAL A 582 -6.23 2.76 -6.74
CA VAL A 582 -4.82 2.90 -7.13
C VAL A 582 -4.58 2.27 -8.50
N ASP A 583 -5.12 1.08 -8.75
CA ASP A 583 -5.01 0.41 -10.05
C ASP A 583 -5.64 1.23 -11.19
N ASN A 584 -6.87 1.72 -11.00
CA ASN A 584 -7.54 2.60 -11.97
C ASN A 584 -6.72 3.87 -12.27
N ALA A 585 -6.11 4.46 -11.24
CA ALA A 585 -5.28 5.65 -11.39
C ALA A 585 -3.93 5.33 -12.08
N ARG A 586 -3.37 4.14 -11.84
CA ARG A 586 -2.13 3.67 -12.48
C ARG A 586 -2.33 3.41 -13.96
N GLU A 587 -3.44 2.80 -14.36
CA GLU A 587 -3.77 2.63 -15.78
C GLU A 587 -3.82 3.98 -16.53
N LEU A 588 -4.39 5.00 -15.88
CA LEU A 588 -4.39 6.37 -16.40
C LEU A 588 -2.97 6.96 -16.49
N TYR A 589 -2.13 6.70 -15.48
CA TYR A 589 -0.75 7.16 -15.45
C TYR A 589 0.06 6.56 -16.61
N ASP A 590 -0.01 5.25 -16.78
CA ASP A 590 0.70 4.52 -17.83
C ASP A 590 0.24 4.97 -19.23
N ALA A 591 -1.08 5.15 -19.42
CA ALA A 591 -1.63 5.65 -20.67
C ALA A 591 -1.12 7.07 -21.01
N LEU A 592 -1.02 7.96 -20.03
CA LEU A 592 -0.51 9.32 -20.22
C LEU A 592 0.99 9.34 -20.50
N LEU A 593 1.78 8.47 -19.87
CA LEU A 593 3.21 8.31 -20.14
C LEU A 593 3.45 7.82 -21.58
N ILE A 594 2.68 6.82 -22.02
CA ILE A 594 2.75 6.31 -23.39
C ILE A 594 2.39 7.42 -24.38
N ALA A 595 1.31 8.15 -24.15
CA ALA A 595 0.90 9.26 -25.01
C ALA A 595 2.00 10.34 -25.11
N ALA A 596 2.61 10.73 -24.00
CA ALA A 596 3.70 11.70 -23.97
C ALA A 596 4.95 11.20 -24.71
N ALA A 597 5.30 9.92 -24.58
CA ALA A 597 6.41 9.31 -25.30
C ALA A 597 6.18 9.31 -26.82
N VAL A 598 4.95 9.00 -27.26
CA VAL A 598 4.55 9.05 -28.66
C VAL A 598 4.63 10.50 -29.20
N GLU A 599 4.06 11.47 -28.48
CA GLU A 599 4.12 12.89 -28.85
C GLU A 599 5.57 13.40 -28.98
N ALA A 600 6.45 13.02 -28.05
CA ALA A 600 7.87 13.38 -28.09
C ALA A 600 8.62 12.74 -29.28
N SER A 601 8.28 11.49 -29.62
CA SER A 601 8.84 10.79 -30.78
C SER A 601 8.38 11.38 -32.12
N MET A 602 7.16 11.93 -32.17
CA MET A 602 6.62 12.60 -33.37
C MET A 602 7.12 14.03 -33.54
N GLY A 603 7.42 14.74 -32.44
CA GLY A 603 7.99 16.10 -32.49
C GLY A 603 9.50 16.15 -32.80
N SER A 604 10.16 14.99 -32.87
CA SER A 604 11.59 14.86 -33.23
C SER A 604 11.82 14.35 -34.66
N ALA A 605 10.74 14.08 -35.41
CA ALA A 605 10.74 13.78 -36.84
C ALA A 605 10.24 14.99 -37.63
#